data_AF-A0A8X7W081-F1
#
_entry.id   AF-A0A8X7W081-F1
#
_cell.length_a   1.000
_cell.length_b   1.000
_cell.length_c   1.000
_cell.angle_alpha   90.00
_cell.angle_beta   90.00
_cell.angle_gamma   90.00
#
_symmetry.space_group_name_H-M   'P 1'
#
loop_
_entity.id
_entity.type
_entity.pdbx_description
1 polymer ?
#
loop_
_entity_poly.entity_id
_entity_poly.type
_entity_poly.pdbx_seq_one_letter_code
_entity_poly.pdbx_strand_id
1 'polypeptide(L)'
;MGGSEIPRSEEKIDVGFVKLFENNDVFVWISQKIQEPLKVEFKKLRSVKEQSMIKPVSEIETTHDEQREEEKLEKQLQAWRDNPSWIDQPPNVQVKSQNGLFCHLNAEFNVGLPPKSVYKIFTHPDNKRYFKNIKECISRKVLMEDGPMQTVEVKQAAAWKFLWWAGTFPIHLIVQENRKHLMSNYKQEKTMFMKVFEGCWRVEPLFIDEHLCDRLKPKTQEDYDSCTNGRGRIGSKVTMDQMFQPSAILTPPPLSWYIRGITTKTTESMIEDLLAEAARIRGGGRDDDQGRNGNEVEKRKVEDIKERWRSRRSNGRRFTNRRKI
;
A
#
# COMPACT_ATOMS: atom_id res chain seq x y z
N MET A 1 -65.89 -1.69 -53.80
CA MET A 1 -67.02 -1.48 -52.86
C MET A 1 -66.82 -2.40 -51.67
N GLY A 2 -66.74 -1.84 -50.46
CA GLY A 2 -66.80 -2.53 -49.14
C GLY A 2 -65.61 -3.47 -48.82
N GLY A 3 -64.79 -3.30 -47.80
CA GLY A 3 -64.98 -2.66 -46.50
C GLY A 3 -65.30 -3.71 -45.43
N SER A 4 -64.32 -4.06 -44.60
CA SER A 4 -64.50 -4.57 -43.23
C SER A 4 -63.15 -4.65 -42.53
N GLU A 5 -62.96 -3.75 -41.57
CA GLU A 5 -61.87 -3.69 -40.60
C GLU A 5 -61.94 -4.88 -39.62
N ILE A 6 -60.82 -5.19 -38.95
CA ILE A 6 -60.68 -5.53 -37.52
C ILE A 6 -59.19 -5.85 -37.23
N PRO A 7 -58.68 -5.54 -36.01
CA PRO A 7 -57.38 -4.94 -35.81
C PRO A 7 -56.30 -5.91 -35.30
N ARG A 8 -55.06 -5.42 -35.32
CA ARG A 8 -53.90 -5.94 -34.57
C ARG A 8 -54.31 -6.24 -33.13
N SER A 9 -54.33 -7.52 -32.78
CA SER A 9 -54.45 -7.98 -31.40
C SER A 9 -53.17 -7.64 -30.64
N GLU A 10 -53.34 -6.83 -29.59
CA GLU A 10 -52.45 -6.76 -28.44
C GLU A 10 -52.32 -8.16 -27.83
N GLU A 11 -51.10 -8.69 -27.75
CA GLU A 11 -50.75 -9.63 -26.69
C GLU A 11 -50.01 -8.86 -25.61
N LYS A 12 -50.76 -8.59 -24.54
CA LYS A 12 -50.25 -8.23 -23.22
C LYS A 12 -49.31 -9.33 -22.74
N ILE A 13 -48.05 -8.99 -22.50
CA ILE A 13 -47.25 -9.70 -21.50
C ILE A 13 -47.12 -8.78 -20.30
N ASP A 14 -47.37 -9.44 -19.19
CA ASP A 14 -47.82 -8.94 -17.91
C ASP A 14 -46.81 -8.04 -17.19
N VAL A 15 -47.38 -7.18 -16.35
CA VAL A 15 -46.71 -6.24 -15.47
C VAL A 15 -45.88 -7.00 -14.44
N GLY A 16 -44.56 -7.02 -14.58
CA GLY A 16 -43.75 -7.79 -13.63
C GLY A 16 -42.23 -7.64 -13.66
N PHE A 17 -41.63 -6.56 -14.17
CA PHE A 17 -40.17 -6.39 -14.09
C PHE A 17 -39.67 -4.95 -13.91
N VAL A 18 -40.46 -4.11 -13.24
CA VAL A 18 -40.01 -2.81 -12.72
C VAL A 18 -40.25 -2.79 -11.22
N LYS A 19 -39.42 -3.54 -10.48
CA LYS A 19 -39.18 -3.41 -9.03
C LYS A 19 -38.24 -4.53 -8.60
N LEU A 20 -36.93 -4.42 -8.87
CA LEU A 20 -35.94 -5.13 -8.06
C LEU A 20 -34.50 -4.57 -8.16
N PHE A 21 -34.35 -3.25 -8.33
CA PHE A 21 -33.08 -2.58 -8.06
C PHE A 21 -33.29 -1.30 -7.24
N GLU A 22 -34.11 -1.41 -6.19
CA GLU A 22 -34.03 -0.53 -5.03
C GLU A 22 -33.58 -1.39 -3.85
N ASN A 23 -32.29 -1.71 -3.81
CA ASN A 23 -31.63 -2.11 -2.58
C ASN A 23 -30.50 -1.10 -2.33
N ASN A 24 -30.92 0.13 -2.03
CA ASN A 24 -30.08 1.19 -1.50
C ASN A 24 -29.36 0.72 -0.21
N ASP A 25 -29.97 -0.21 0.54
CA ASP A 25 -29.42 -0.70 1.80
C ASP A 25 -28.16 -1.56 1.64
N VAL A 26 -28.04 -2.38 0.59
CA VAL A 26 -26.80 -3.14 0.33
C VAL A 26 -25.69 -2.22 -0.17
N PHE A 27 -26.05 -1.19 -0.95
CA PHE A 27 -25.17 -0.16 -1.48
C PHE A 27 -24.61 0.76 -0.39
N VAL A 28 -25.45 1.13 0.58
CA VAL A 28 -25.06 1.88 1.78
C VAL A 28 -24.26 1.00 2.74
N TRP A 29 -24.63 -0.28 2.90
CA TRP A 29 -23.99 -1.19 3.85
C TRP A 29 -22.56 -1.61 3.46
N ILE A 30 -22.30 -1.90 2.17
CA ILE A 30 -20.95 -2.28 1.71
C ILE A 30 -20.02 -1.06 1.63
N SER A 31 -20.56 0.11 1.24
CA SER A 31 -19.81 1.37 1.31
C SER A 31 -19.55 1.80 2.76
N GLN A 32 -20.46 1.56 3.70
CA GLN A 32 -20.23 1.73 5.14
C GLN A 32 -19.17 0.75 5.66
N LYS A 33 -19.26 -0.56 5.40
CA LYS A 33 -18.30 -1.53 5.95
C LYS A 33 -16.84 -1.29 5.56
N ILE A 34 -16.58 -0.78 4.35
CA ILE A 34 -15.23 -0.51 3.85
C ILE A 34 -14.80 0.92 4.16
N GLN A 35 -15.71 1.89 4.11
CA GLN A 35 -15.39 3.28 4.44
C GLN A 35 -15.39 3.53 5.94
N GLU A 36 -16.05 2.77 6.81
CA GLU A 36 -16.14 3.07 8.24
C GLU A 36 -14.81 2.98 9.00
N PRO A 37 -13.96 1.96 8.80
CA PRO A 37 -12.64 1.90 9.43
C PRO A 37 -11.82 3.15 9.08
N LEU A 38 -11.79 3.50 7.79
CA LEU A 38 -11.10 4.67 7.27
C LEU A 38 -11.79 5.98 7.68
N LYS A 39 -13.13 6.08 7.69
CA LYS A 39 -13.90 7.29 8.04
C LYS A 39 -13.73 7.65 9.50
N VAL A 40 -13.70 6.68 10.42
CA VAL A 40 -13.45 6.92 11.84
C VAL A 40 -12.04 7.48 12.02
N GLU A 41 -11.06 6.89 11.34
CA GLU A 41 -9.67 7.32 11.35
C GLU A 41 -9.49 8.71 10.70
N PHE A 42 -10.19 8.99 9.60
CA PHE A 42 -10.19 10.27 8.88
C PHE A 42 -11.01 11.37 9.57
N LYS A 43 -11.98 11.04 10.43
CA LYS A 43 -12.67 12.03 11.28
C LYS A 43 -11.68 12.66 12.27
N LYS A 44 -10.77 11.87 12.84
CA LYS A 44 -9.69 12.36 13.73
C LYS A 44 -8.70 13.28 13.01
N LEU A 45 -8.38 12.99 11.75
CA LEU A 45 -7.53 13.85 10.92
C LEU A 45 -8.17 15.24 10.64
N ARG A 46 -9.50 15.30 10.55
CA ARG A 46 -10.24 16.54 10.28
C ARG A 46 -10.28 17.47 11.49
N SER A 47 -10.38 16.92 12.71
CA SER A 47 -10.44 17.71 13.96
C SER A 47 -9.10 18.34 14.36
N VAL A 48 -7.97 17.79 13.90
CA VAL A 48 -6.62 18.32 14.21
C VAL A 48 -6.38 19.71 13.60
N LYS A 49 -7.06 20.07 12.51
CA LYS A 49 -6.95 21.40 11.89
C LYS A 49 -7.60 22.51 12.73
N GLU A 50 -8.51 22.16 13.65
CA GLU A 50 -9.31 23.12 14.42
C GLU A 50 -8.76 23.41 15.82
N GLN A 51 -7.83 22.60 16.33
CA GLN A 51 -7.23 22.80 17.66
C GLN A 51 -5.73 23.02 17.54
N SER A 52 -5.36 24.25 17.17
CA SER A 52 -4.02 24.74 17.44
C SER A 52 -3.91 25.13 18.92
N MET A 53 -2.77 24.79 19.52
CA MET A 53 -2.26 25.17 20.84
C MET A 53 -2.59 24.20 21.98
N ILE A 54 -1.58 23.45 22.41
CA ILE A 54 -1.00 23.41 23.77
C ILE A 54 0.28 22.52 23.72
N LYS A 55 1.29 22.86 24.53
CA LYS A 55 2.56 22.14 24.81
C LYS A 55 2.68 21.99 26.35
N PRO A 56 3.62 21.21 26.92
CA PRO A 56 3.88 19.76 26.82
C PRO A 56 3.98 19.10 28.24
N VAL A 57 4.11 17.77 28.42
CA VAL A 57 4.82 17.14 29.58
C VAL A 57 5.21 15.67 29.28
N SER A 58 6.52 15.36 29.35
CA SER A 58 7.23 14.15 29.85
C SER A 58 8.42 13.67 28.97
N GLU A 59 9.56 14.36 29.05
CA GLU A 59 10.79 14.07 28.26
C GLU A 59 11.72 12.99 28.87
N ILE A 60 11.52 12.57 30.13
CA ILE A 60 12.52 11.73 30.82
C ILE A 60 12.20 10.23 30.73
N GLU A 61 10.95 9.81 30.88
CA GLU A 61 10.56 8.38 30.73
C GLU A 61 10.57 7.92 29.27
N THR A 62 10.30 8.84 28.34
CA THR A 62 10.22 8.58 26.89
C THR A 62 11.56 8.17 26.28
N THR A 63 12.68 8.76 26.73
CA THR A 63 14.01 8.48 26.16
C THR A 63 14.53 7.07 26.47
N HIS A 64 14.33 6.57 27.69
CA HIS A 64 14.78 5.24 28.08
C HIS A 64 13.98 4.13 27.38
N ASP A 65 12.67 4.31 27.23
CA ASP A 65 11.83 3.36 26.49
C ASP A 65 12.14 3.37 24.99
N GLU A 66 12.41 4.53 24.40
CA GLU A 66 12.86 4.63 23.01
C GLU A 66 14.19 3.90 22.78
N GLN A 67 15.19 4.12 23.64
CA GLN A 67 16.49 3.42 23.58
C GLN A 67 16.33 1.91 23.65
N ARG A 68 15.52 1.40 24.59
CA ARG A 68 15.22 -0.04 24.73
C ARG A 68 14.59 -0.61 23.46
N GLU A 69 13.68 0.13 22.83
CA GLU A 69 13.03 -0.30 21.59
C GLU A 69 13.98 -0.21 20.36
N GLU A 70 14.99 0.65 20.40
CA GLU A 70 16.06 0.65 19.39
C GLU A 70 17.04 -0.51 19.57
N GLU A 71 17.41 -0.86 20.80
CA GLU A 71 18.22 -2.05 21.09
C GLU A 71 17.52 -3.34 20.64
N LYS A 72 16.22 -3.47 20.91
CA LYS A 72 15.42 -4.61 20.42
C LYS A 72 15.40 -4.66 18.89
N LEU A 73 15.25 -3.51 18.24
CA LEU A 73 15.28 -3.42 16.78
C LEU A 73 16.63 -3.86 16.22
N GLU A 74 17.73 -3.41 16.81
CA GLU A 74 19.07 -3.76 16.36
C GLU A 74 19.37 -5.26 16.56
N LYS A 75 18.91 -5.86 17.68
CA LYS A 75 18.98 -7.32 17.87
C LYS A 75 18.23 -8.07 16.76
N GLN A 76 17.04 -7.60 16.38
CA GLN A 76 16.26 -8.19 15.30
C GLN A 76 16.92 -7.99 13.93
N LEU A 77 17.50 -6.83 13.66
CA LEU A 77 18.29 -6.61 12.45
C LEU A 77 19.52 -7.51 12.41
N GLN A 78 20.18 -7.74 13.55
CA GLN A 78 21.30 -8.66 13.64
C GLN A 78 20.87 -10.11 13.36
N ALA A 79 19.75 -10.57 13.90
CA ALA A 79 19.20 -11.89 13.58
C ALA A 79 18.93 -12.08 12.07
N TRP A 80 18.47 -11.01 11.40
CA TRP A 80 18.32 -10.99 9.95
C TRP A 80 19.65 -10.98 9.18
N ARG A 81 20.72 -10.37 9.70
CA ARG A 81 22.05 -10.39 9.08
C ARG A 81 22.74 -11.74 9.26
N ASP A 82 22.57 -12.37 10.41
CA ASP A 82 23.12 -13.71 10.70
C ASP A 82 22.48 -14.78 9.83
N ASN A 83 21.17 -14.65 9.54
CA ASN A 83 20.46 -15.50 8.60
C ASN A 83 19.59 -14.67 7.65
N PRO A 84 20.14 -14.19 6.52
CA PRO A 84 19.43 -13.34 5.56
C PRO A 84 18.51 -14.13 4.62
N SER A 85 18.40 -15.46 4.80
CA SER A 85 17.59 -16.33 3.95
C SER A 85 16.12 -15.90 3.99
N TRP A 86 15.65 -15.39 2.86
CA TRP A 86 14.29 -14.91 2.63
C TRP A 86 13.97 -15.02 1.15
N ILE A 87 12.74 -15.43 0.83
CA ILE A 87 12.25 -15.51 -0.55
C ILE A 87 11.08 -14.53 -0.66
N ASP A 88 11.27 -13.47 -1.44
CA ASP A 88 10.21 -12.51 -1.72
C ASP A 88 9.07 -13.20 -2.47
N GLN A 89 7.87 -13.10 -1.89
CA GLN A 89 6.64 -13.56 -2.50
C GLN A 89 6.05 -12.45 -3.37
N PRO A 90 5.38 -12.78 -4.49
CA PRO A 90 4.70 -11.78 -5.28
C PRO A 90 3.62 -11.10 -4.42
N PRO A 91 3.46 -9.77 -4.50
CA PRO A 91 2.42 -9.08 -3.76
C PRO A 91 1.03 -9.45 -4.27
N ASN A 92 0.06 -9.55 -3.37
CA ASN A 92 -1.35 -9.68 -3.72
C ASN A 92 -1.93 -8.28 -3.92
N VAL A 93 -2.00 -7.82 -5.17
CA VAL A 93 -2.53 -6.50 -5.52
C VAL A 93 -3.90 -6.64 -6.17
N GLN A 94 -4.92 -6.07 -5.53
CA GLN A 94 -6.30 -6.07 -6.00
C GLN A 94 -6.78 -4.64 -6.20
N VAL A 95 -7.21 -4.34 -7.43
CA VAL A 95 -7.86 -3.06 -7.74
C VAL A 95 -9.27 -3.33 -8.20
N LYS A 96 -10.24 -2.78 -7.46
CA LYS A 96 -11.67 -2.83 -7.76
C LYS A 96 -12.11 -1.44 -8.19
N SER A 97 -12.88 -1.35 -9.27
CA SER A 97 -13.48 -0.09 -9.73
C SER A 97 -14.97 -0.11 -9.38
N GLN A 98 -15.49 1.00 -8.86
CA GLN A 98 -16.91 1.19 -8.54
C GLN A 98 -17.37 2.52 -9.15
N ASN A 99 -18.64 2.59 -9.59
CA ASN A 99 -19.32 3.83 -10.02
C ASN A 99 -18.45 4.78 -10.87
N GLY A 100 -17.99 4.31 -12.03
CA GLY A 100 -17.15 5.09 -12.95
C GLY A 100 -15.65 4.96 -12.64
N LEU A 101 -14.99 6.07 -12.30
CA LEU A 101 -13.54 6.17 -12.13
C LEU A 101 -13.05 5.91 -10.69
N PHE A 102 -13.97 5.73 -9.73
CA PHE A 102 -13.60 5.49 -8.35
C PHE A 102 -12.99 4.09 -8.20
N CYS A 103 -11.81 4.02 -7.59
CA CYS A 103 -11.03 2.80 -7.48
C CYS A 103 -10.62 2.55 -6.03
N HIS A 104 -10.70 1.29 -5.62
CA HIS A 104 -10.21 0.77 -4.35
C HIS A 104 -9.08 -0.20 -4.63
N LEU A 105 -7.89 0.15 -4.17
CA LEU A 105 -6.68 -0.66 -4.21
C LEU A 105 -6.47 -1.28 -2.82
N ASN A 106 -6.33 -2.59 -2.78
CA ASN A 106 -5.82 -3.31 -1.62
C ASN A 106 -4.57 -4.07 -2.07
N ALA A 107 -3.48 -3.92 -1.34
CA ALA A 107 -2.27 -4.70 -1.55
C ALA A 107 -1.80 -5.33 -0.23
N GLU A 108 -1.49 -6.62 -0.27
CA GLU A 108 -0.90 -7.38 0.84
C GLU A 108 0.39 -8.04 0.38
N PHE A 109 1.46 -7.86 1.15
CA PHE A 109 2.76 -8.46 0.85
C PHE A 109 3.62 -8.61 2.11
N ASN A 110 4.55 -9.55 2.06
CA ASN A 110 5.45 -9.82 3.18
C ASN A 110 6.84 -9.26 2.89
N VAL A 111 7.48 -8.71 3.90
CA VAL A 111 8.83 -8.13 3.81
C VAL A 111 9.72 -8.80 4.85
N GLY A 112 10.90 -9.28 4.43
CA GLY A 112 11.90 -9.86 5.30
C GLY A 112 12.65 -8.79 6.11
N LEU A 113 11.97 -8.05 6.96
CA LEU A 113 12.55 -7.11 7.91
C LEU A 113 11.60 -6.94 9.10
N PRO A 114 12.10 -6.48 10.26
CA PRO A 114 11.24 -6.19 11.41
C PRO A 114 10.24 -5.05 11.10
N PRO A 115 9.02 -5.07 11.66
CA PRO A 115 7.97 -4.09 11.38
C PRO A 115 8.40 -2.62 11.49
N LYS A 116 9.14 -2.28 12.55
CA LYS A 116 9.64 -0.92 12.79
C LYS A 116 10.62 -0.48 11.70
N SER A 117 11.44 -1.38 11.16
CA SER A 117 12.36 -1.07 10.05
C SER A 117 11.60 -0.79 8.76
N VAL A 118 10.61 -1.62 8.42
CA VAL A 118 9.77 -1.41 7.22
C VAL A 118 9.00 -0.09 7.33
N TYR A 119 8.43 0.19 8.51
CA TYR A 119 7.74 1.45 8.80
C TYR A 119 8.65 2.67 8.59
N LYS A 120 9.89 2.61 9.09
CA LYS A 120 10.89 3.69 8.93
C LYS A 120 11.21 3.97 7.45
N ILE A 121 11.15 2.98 6.56
CA ILE A 121 11.45 3.18 5.13
C ILE A 121 10.42 4.10 4.45
N PHE A 122 9.12 3.79 4.58
CA PHE A 122 8.09 4.57 3.87
C PHE A 122 7.71 5.88 4.57
N THR A 123 7.96 5.99 5.88
CA THR A 123 7.81 7.25 6.63
C THR A 123 9.07 8.12 6.59
N HIS A 124 10.17 7.65 6.00
CA HIS A 124 11.42 8.40 5.94
C HIS A 124 11.21 9.79 5.29
N PRO A 125 11.80 10.86 5.85
CA PRO A 125 11.70 12.20 5.25
C PRO A 125 12.27 12.25 3.83
N ASP A 126 13.29 11.45 3.55
CA ASP A 126 13.91 11.28 2.24
C ASP A 126 13.44 10.00 1.53
N ASN A 127 12.13 9.74 1.50
CA ASN A 127 11.59 8.50 0.90
C ASN A 127 11.84 8.36 -0.62
N LYS A 128 12.23 9.43 -1.32
CA LYS A 128 12.67 9.36 -2.73
C LYS A 128 13.87 8.45 -2.94
N ARG A 129 14.72 8.26 -1.92
CA ARG A 129 15.88 7.36 -1.99
C ARG A 129 15.48 5.89 -2.12
N TYR A 130 14.27 5.57 -1.65
CA TYR A 130 13.73 4.22 -1.64
C TYR A 130 12.77 3.97 -2.79
N PHE A 131 11.90 4.93 -3.11
CA PHE A 131 10.84 4.75 -4.09
C PHE A 131 11.10 5.55 -5.36
N LYS A 132 11.32 4.85 -6.48
CA LYS A 132 11.63 5.46 -7.79
C LYS A 132 10.48 6.27 -8.37
N ASN A 133 9.27 5.97 -7.89
CA ASN A 133 8.03 6.68 -8.21
C ASN A 133 7.95 8.05 -7.53
N ILE A 134 8.79 8.34 -6.53
CA ILE A 134 8.91 9.66 -5.91
C ILE A 134 10.12 10.34 -6.53
N LYS A 135 9.92 11.45 -7.25
CA LYS A 135 11.02 12.20 -7.86
C LYS A 135 11.63 13.21 -6.91
N GLU A 136 10.80 13.87 -6.12
CA GLU A 136 11.24 14.93 -5.24
C GLU A 136 10.34 15.04 -4.02
N CYS A 137 10.96 15.24 -2.85
CA CYS A 137 10.28 15.66 -1.64
C CYS A 137 10.44 17.18 -1.54
N ILE A 138 9.41 17.92 -1.95
CA ILE A 138 9.45 19.40 -2.04
C ILE A 138 9.37 20.01 -0.64
N SER A 139 8.48 19.49 0.20
CA SER A 139 8.38 19.91 1.60
C SER A 139 7.79 18.81 2.47
N ARG A 140 8.30 18.69 3.69
CA ARG A 140 7.71 17.87 4.75
C ARG A 140 7.68 18.71 6.02
N LYS A 141 6.49 19.07 6.50
CA LYS A 141 6.30 19.93 7.67
C LYS A 141 5.48 19.20 8.72
N VAL A 142 6.05 19.04 9.92
CA VAL A 142 5.30 18.52 11.07
C VAL A 142 4.29 19.58 11.49
N LEU A 143 3.01 19.23 11.45
CA LEU A 143 1.91 20.09 11.88
C LEU A 143 1.60 19.89 13.37
N MET A 144 1.65 18.64 13.82
CA MET A 144 1.36 18.25 15.20
C MET A 144 2.14 16.98 15.55
N GLU A 145 2.61 16.89 16.79
CA GLU A 145 3.24 15.71 17.35
C GLU A 145 2.67 15.49 18.75
N ASP A 146 2.09 14.31 18.97
CA ASP A 146 1.41 13.90 20.19
C ASP A 146 1.87 12.48 20.54
N GLY A 147 2.97 12.41 21.30
CA GLY A 147 3.65 11.17 21.67
C GLY A 147 3.96 10.29 20.44
N PRO A 148 3.40 9.08 20.33
CA PRO A 148 3.66 8.18 19.19
C PRO A 148 2.94 8.60 17.90
N MET A 149 2.05 9.59 17.94
CA MET A 149 1.31 10.06 16.77
C MET A 149 1.92 11.36 16.24
N GLN A 150 2.07 11.46 14.92
CA GLN A 150 2.58 12.66 14.26
C GLN A 150 1.73 12.96 13.03
N THR A 151 1.34 14.22 12.85
CA THR A 151 0.65 14.69 11.65
C THR A 151 1.59 15.58 10.85
N VAL A 152 1.76 15.27 9.57
CA VAL A 152 2.75 15.87 8.69
C VAL A 152 2.08 16.33 7.40
N GLU A 153 2.33 17.57 7.00
CA GLU A 153 2.01 18.07 5.68
C GLU A 153 3.16 17.71 4.73
N VAL A 154 2.83 17.03 3.64
CA VAL A 154 3.79 16.50 2.67
C VAL A 154 3.46 17.03 1.28
N LYS A 155 4.45 17.66 0.63
CA LYS A 155 4.40 18.05 -0.78
C LYS A 155 5.50 17.33 -1.53
N GLN A 156 5.14 16.58 -2.55
CA GLN A 156 6.06 15.75 -3.32
C GLN A 156 5.76 15.83 -4.81
N ALA A 157 6.76 15.57 -5.64
CA ALA A 157 6.59 15.34 -7.06
C ALA A 157 6.65 13.83 -7.32
N ALA A 158 5.53 13.25 -7.74
CA ALA A 158 5.46 11.84 -8.13
C ALA A 158 5.70 11.67 -9.62
N ALA A 159 6.43 10.62 -9.99
CA ALA A 159 6.62 10.21 -11.36
C ALA A 159 5.31 9.65 -11.92
N TRP A 160 5.00 10.03 -13.16
CA TRP A 160 3.86 9.54 -13.91
C TRP A 160 4.34 8.92 -15.22
N LYS A 161 3.88 7.71 -15.53
CA LYS A 161 4.12 7.03 -16.81
C LYS A 161 2.80 6.43 -17.29
N PHE A 162 2.14 7.13 -18.20
CA PHE A 162 0.82 6.75 -18.72
C PHE A 162 0.74 7.06 -20.21
N LEU A 163 0.30 6.08 -21.01
CA LEU A 163 0.30 6.15 -22.48
C LEU A 163 1.71 6.48 -23.01
N TRP A 164 1.84 7.52 -23.82
CA TRP A 164 3.08 7.99 -24.45
C TRP A 164 3.83 9.04 -23.61
N TRP A 165 3.27 9.45 -22.47
CA TRP A 165 3.76 10.57 -21.69
C TRP A 165 4.41 10.08 -20.40
N ALA A 166 5.64 10.55 -20.17
CA ALA A 166 6.30 10.46 -18.88
C ALA A 166 6.41 11.88 -18.33
N GLY A 167 6.09 12.07 -17.06
CA GLY A 167 6.14 13.38 -16.42
C GLY A 167 6.18 13.28 -14.90
N THR A 168 6.07 14.42 -14.25
CA THR A 168 5.89 14.53 -12.80
C THR A 168 4.64 15.31 -12.49
N PHE A 169 3.97 14.97 -11.39
CA PHE A 169 2.86 15.76 -10.88
C PHE A 169 3.02 16.04 -9.39
N PRO A 170 2.65 17.24 -8.93
CA PRO A 170 2.69 17.57 -7.51
C PRO A 170 1.55 16.84 -6.78
N ILE A 171 1.90 16.25 -5.64
CA ILE A 171 0.97 15.67 -4.68
C ILE A 171 1.13 16.45 -3.38
N HIS A 172 0.01 16.93 -2.82
CA HIS A 172 -0.04 17.57 -1.51
C HIS A 172 -0.94 16.74 -0.58
N LEU A 173 -0.32 16.08 0.40
CA LEU A 173 -0.95 15.18 1.35
C LEU A 173 -0.87 15.72 2.77
N ILE A 174 -1.88 15.38 3.57
CA ILE A 174 -1.78 15.33 5.03
C ILE A 174 -1.59 13.86 5.42
N VAL A 175 -0.54 13.58 6.16
CA VAL A 175 -0.16 12.22 6.60
C VAL A 175 -0.22 12.17 8.12
N GLN A 176 -0.94 11.21 8.68
CA GLN A 176 -0.92 10.88 10.10
C GLN A 176 -0.19 9.56 10.29
N GLU A 177 0.94 9.66 10.95
CA GLU A 177 1.86 8.58 11.28
C GLU A 177 1.60 8.14 12.73
N ASN A 178 1.50 6.84 12.95
CA ASN A 178 1.35 6.24 14.27
C ASN A 178 2.50 5.25 14.48
N ARG A 179 3.52 5.69 15.22
CA ARG A 179 4.74 4.93 15.50
C ARG A 179 4.49 3.72 16.41
N LYS A 180 3.43 3.75 17.23
CA LYS A 180 3.07 2.65 18.15
C LYS A 180 2.38 1.49 17.43
N HIS A 181 1.46 1.80 16.52
CA HIS A 181 0.72 0.79 15.75
C HIS A 181 1.28 0.55 14.34
N LEU A 182 2.37 1.24 13.99
CA LEU A 182 3.04 1.17 12.69
C LEU A 182 2.07 1.38 11.52
N MET A 183 1.27 2.44 11.65
CA MET A 183 0.28 2.85 10.67
C MET A 183 0.59 4.23 10.10
N SER A 184 0.33 4.42 8.81
CA SER A 184 0.45 5.73 8.14
C SER A 184 -0.79 5.96 7.29
N ASN A 185 -1.65 6.86 7.76
CA ASN A 185 -2.85 7.30 7.06
C ASN A 185 -2.51 8.55 6.26
N TYR A 186 -2.97 8.63 5.02
CA TYR A 186 -2.76 9.81 4.20
C TYR A 186 -4.03 10.20 3.47
N LYS A 187 -4.17 11.50 3.26
CA LYS A 187 -5.27 12.10 2.53
C LYS A 187 -4.77 13.27 1.71
N GLN A 188 -5.28 13.40 0.49
CA GLN A 188 -5.02 14.59 -0.30
C GLN A 188 -5.63 15.85 0.32
N GLU A 189 -4.81 16.90 0.42
CA GLU A 189 -5.29 18.27 0.63
C GLU A 189 -5.61 18.90 -0.73
N LYS A 190 -4.65 18.81 -1.68
CA LYS A 190 -4.80 19.31 -3.04
C LYS A 190 -4.04 18.43 -4.03
N THR A 191 -4.71 17.97 -5.06
CA THR A 191 -4.04 17.33 -6.21
C THR A 191 -4.63 17.87 -7.50
N MET A 192 -3.80 17.95 -8.54
CA MET A 192 -4.24 18.46 -9.85
C MET A 192 -5.11 17.43 -10.60
N PHE A 193 -4.88 16.14 -10.35
CA PHE A 193 -5.41 15.05 -11.19
C PHE A 193 -6.32 14.06 -10.45
N MET A 194 -6.51 14.20 -9.13
CA MET A 194 -7.34 13.28 -8.34
C MET A 194 -8.44 14.02 -7.57
N LYS A 195 -9.68 13.56 -7.72
CA LYS A 195 -10.81 13.99 -6.88
C LYS A 195 -10.77 13.36 -5.49
N VAL A 196 -10.26 12.14 -5.40
CA VAL A 196 -10.04 11.41 -4.15
C VAL A 196 -8.66 10.76 -4.24
N PHE A 197 -7.90 10.84 -3.16
CA PHE A 197 -6.65 10.11 -2.98
C PHE A 197 -6.38 10.00 -1.48
N GLU A 198 -6.77 8.88 -0.91
CA GLU A 198 -6.74 8.60 0.52
C GLU A 198 -6.30 7.16 0.72
N GLY A 199 -5.58 6.87 1.80
CA GLY A 199 -5.20 5.50 2.09
C GLY A 199 -4.51 5.32 3.42
N CYS A 200 -4.18 4.07 3.72
CA CYS A 200 -3.53 3.62 4.93
C CYS A 200 -2.49 2.56 4.59
N TRP A 201 -1.29 2.72 5.13
CA TRP A 201 -0.30 1.65 5.24
C TRP A 201 -0.32 1.12 6.67
N ARG A 202 -0.28 -0.20 6.82
CA ARG A 202 -0.20 -0.90 8.09
C ARG A 202 0.91 -1.93 8.02
N VAL A 203 1.73 -2.02 9.07
CA VAL A 203 2.79 -3.01 9.19
C VAL A 203 2.54 -3.85 10.45
N GLU A 204 2.47 -5.15 10.28
CA GLU A 204 2.21 -6.11 11.36
C GLU A 204 3.36 -7.13 11.45
N PRO A 205 3.66 -7.66 12.65
CA PRO A 205 4.68 -8.69 12.81
C PRO A 205 4.30 -9.98 12.08
N LEU A 206 5.30 -10.62 11.49
CA LEU A 206 5.21 -11.94 10.89
C LEU A 206 6.31 -12.84 11.50
N PHE A 207 5.93 -13.88 12.24
CA PHE A 207 6.89 -14.80 12.86
C PHE A 207 7.46 -15.75 11.80
N ILE A 208 8.79 -15.74 11.61
CA ILE A 208 9.45 -16.47 10.51
C ILE A 208 9.92 -17.84 10.96
N ASP A 209 10.51 -17.91 12.15
CA ASP A 209 11.17 -19.09 12.67
C ASP A 209 10.26 -19.84 13.66
N GLU A 210 8.94 -19.87 13.38
CA GLU A 210 7.92 -20.58 14.20
C GLU A 210 8.25 -22.07 14.38
N HIS A 211 9.02 -22.67 13.47
CA HIS A 211 9.48 -24.05 13.55
C HIS A 211 10.41 -24.33 14.74
N LEU A 212 10.99 -23.29 15.36
CA LEU A 212 11.76 -23.39 16.60
C LEU A 212 10.86 -23.51 17.83
N CYS A 213 9.61 -23.08 17.71
CA CYS A 213 8.60 -23.25 18.72
C CYS A 213 8.01 -24.65 18.54
N ASP A 214 7.87 -25.39 19.64
CA ASP A 214 7.29 -26.74 19.64
C ASP A 214 5.82 -26.72 19.14
N ARG A 215 4.97 -27.66 19.57
CA ARG A 215 3.59 -27.85 19.06
C ARG A 215 2.65 -26.62 19.20
N LEU A 216 3.08 -25.53 19.84
CA LEU A 216 2.28 -24.32 20.05
C LEU A 216 2.75 -23.19 19.13
N LYS A 217 1.86 -22.74 18.24
CA LYS A 217 2.10 -21.54 17.44
C LYS A 217 2.02 -20.30 18.33
N PRO A 218 3.05 -19.44 18.31
CA PRO A 218 3.09 -18.21 19.09
C PRO A 218 1.98 -17.26 18.63
N LYS A 219 1.28 -16.62 19.56
CA LYS A 219 0.24 -15.63 19.26
C LYS A 219 0.70 -14.21 19.52
N THR A 220 1.61 -14.04 20.46
CA THR A 220 2.18 -12.75 20.83
C THR A 220 3.68 -12.73 20.58
N GLN A 221 4.25 -11.53 20.60
CA GLN A 221 5.69 -11.36 20.49
C GLN A 221 6.42 -12.02 21.67
N GLU A 222 5.85 -11.92 22.87
CA GLU A 222 6.40 -12.49 24.09
C GLU A 222 6.43 -14.02 24.03
N ASP A 223 5.36 -14.65 23.51
CA ASP A 223 5.32 -16.09 23.27
C ASP A 223 6.43 -16.51 22.29
N TYR A 224 6.60 -15.74 21.20
CA TYR A 224 7.59 -16.00 20.17
C TYR A 224 9.03 -15.84 20.69
N ASP A 225 9.29 -14.78 21.45
CA ASP A 225 10.60 -14.54 22.05
C ASP A 225 10.96 -15.65 23.05
N SER A 226 9.98 -16.11 23.83
CA SER A 226 10.15 -17.22 24.77
C SER A 226 10.51 -18.53 24.04
N CYS A 227 9.73 -18.94 23.03
CA CYS A 227 9.97 -20.22 22.36
C CYS A 227 11.20 -20.23 21.44
N THR A 228 11.59 -19.07 20.89
CA THR A 228 12.79 -18.95 20.05
C THR A 228 14.06 -18.59 20.84
N ASN A 229 13.97 -18.47 22.17
CA ASN A 229 15.02 -17.94 23.04
C ASN A 229 15.55 -16.57 22.55
N GLY A 230 14.65 -15.72 22.04
CA GLY A 230 14.94 -14.39 21.51
C GLY A 230 15.76 -14.36 20.22
N ARG A 231 15.98 -15.51 19.56
CA ARG A 231 16.76 -15.61 18.31
C ARG A 231 15.90 -15.70 17.05
N GLY A 232 14.59 -15.84 17.20
CA GLY A 232 13.67 -15.92 16.06
C GLY A 232 13.61 -14.61 15.29
N ARG A 233 13.68 -14.69 13.96
CA ARG A 233 13.53 -13.52 13.09
C ARG A 233 12.06 -13.12 12.99
N ILE A 234 11.80 -11.82 13.06
CA ILE A 234 10.47 -11.25 12.83
C ILE A 234 10.49 -10.53 11.49
N GLY A 235 9.65 -10.99 10.57
CA GLY A 235 9.33 -10.30 9.32
C GLY A 235 8.16 -9.35 9.48
N SER A 236 7.71 -8.80 8.37
CA SER A 236 6.58 -7.87 8.33
C SER A 236 5.52 -8.34 7.35
N LYS A 237 4.26 -8.33 7.77
CA LYS A 237 3.12 -8.29 6.87
C LYS A 237 2.74 -6.83 6.63
N VAL A 238 2.73 -6.39 5.38
CA VAL A 238 2.36 -5.02 5.01
C VAL A 238 1.02 -5.05 4.29
N THR A 239 0.13 -4.18 4.72
CA THR A 239 -1.17 -3.94 4.07
C THR A 239 -1.24 -2.49 3.62
N MET A 240 -1.57 -2.28 2.35
CA MET A 240 -1.87 -0.97 1.77
C MET A 240 -3.33 -0.97 1.32
N ASP A 241 -4.14 -0.10 1.91
CA ASP A 241 -5.52 0.15 1.50
C ASP A 241 -5.63 1.58 0.99
N GLN A 242 -6.03 1.77 -0.27
CA GLN A 242 -6.07 3.07 -0.91
C GLN A 242 -7.33 3.26 -1.75
N MET A 243 -7.99 4.40 -1.54
CA MET A 243 -9.09 4.91 -2.33
C MET A 243 -8.62 6.05 -3.21
N PHE A 244 -8.89 5.96 -4.51
CA PHE A 244 -8.55 7.04 -5.43
C PHE A 244 -9.58 7.20 -6.55
N GLN A 245 -9.74 8.44 -7.01
CA GLN A 245 -10.65 8.77 -8.10
C GLN A 245 -9.98 9.82 -9.00
N PRO A 246 -9.56 9.44 -10.21
CA PRO A 246 -9.04 10.39 -11.19
C PRO A 246 -10.07 11.44 -11.58
N SER A 247 -9.59 12.64 -11.91
CA SER A 247 -10.41 13.69 -12.50
C SER A 247 -10.85 13.30 -13.93
N ALA A 248 -12.15 13.44 -14.20
CA ALA A 248 -12.76 13.07 -15.49
C ALA A 248 -12.14 13.78 -16.71
N ILE A 249 -11.54 14.96 -16.49
CA ILE A 249 -10.91 15.80 -17.53
C ILE A 249 -9.75 15.09 -18.26
N LEU A 250 -9.08 14.12 -17.61
CA LEU A 250 -7.94 13.39 -18.19
C LEU A 250 -8.25 11.93 -18.61
N THR A 251 -9.52 11.50 -18.57
CA THR A 251 -9.88 10.08 -18.73
C THR A 251 -11.02 9.88 -19.76
N PRO A 252 -10.75 9.95 -21.07
CA PRO A 252 -11.78 9.70 -22.09
C PRO A 252 -12.22 8.22 -22.08
N PRO A 253 -13.51 7.86 -21.96
CA PRO A 253 -13.94 6.46 -21.83
C PRO A 253 -13.48 5.52 -22.98
N PRO A 254 -13.33 4.19 -22.78
CA PRO A 254 -13.54 3.41 -21.55
C PRO A 254 -12.21 2.99 -20.88
N LEU A 255 -11.95 3.51 -19.66
CA LEU A 255 -10.63 3.49 -19.02
C LEU A 255 -10.48 2.64 -17.75
N SER A 256 -11.53 2.01 -17.23
CA SER A 256 -11.48 1.36 -15.90
C SER A 256 -10.46 0.22 -15.83
N TRP A 257 -10.44 -0.68 -16.83
CA TRP A 257 -9.45 -1.76 -16.94
C TRP A 257 -8.01 -1.23 -17.06
N TYR A 258 -7.84 -0.09 -17.72
CA TYR A 258 -6.55 0.52 -17.97
C TYR A 258 -5.99 1.22 -16.73
N ILE A 259 -6.82 2.01 -16.04
CA ILE A 259 -6.50 2.59 -14.72
C ILE A 259 -6.14 1.46 -13.76
N ARG A 260 -6.95 0.41 -13.70
CA ARG A 260 -6.64 -0.81 -12.93
C ARG A 260 -5.26 -1.37 -13.28
N GLY A 261 -4.96 -1.53 -14.56
CA GLY A 261 -3.67 -2.07 -15.01
C GLY A 261 -2.48 -1.19 -14.62
N ILE A 262 -2.61 0.13 -14.71
CA ILE A 262 -1.55 1.07 -14.34
C ILE A 262 -1.38 1.17 -12.85
N THR A 263 -2.46 1.32 -12.09
CA THR A 263 -2.41 1.31 -10.63
C THR A 263 -1.75 0.03 -10.13
N THR A 264 -2.14 -1.13 -10.67
CA THR A 264 -1.53 -2.42 -10.30
C THR A 264 -0.02 -2.40 -10.53
N LYS A 265 0.43 -2.02 -11.73
CA LYS A 265 1.87 -1.98 -12.07
C LYS A 265 2.65 -0.97 -11.24
N THR A 266 2.09 0.22 -11.01
CA THR A 266 2.74 1.26 -10.21
C THR A 266 2.88 0.81 -8.75
N THR A 267 1.85 0.17 -8.20
CA THR A 267 1.88 -0.41 -6.86
C THR A 267 2.89 -1.57 -6.77
N GLU A 268 2.87 -2.51 -7.73
CA GLU A 268 3.87 -3.59 -7.80
C GLU A 268 5.30 -3.04 -7.83
N SER A 269 5.57 -2.04 -8.68
CA SER A 269 6.89 -1.41 -8.76
C SER A 269 7.31 -0.73 -7.44
N MET A 270 6.37 -0.10 -6.74
CA MET A 270 6.65 0.51 -5.43
C MET A 270 6.94 -0.54 -4.37
N ILE A 271 6.27 -1.69 -4.43
CA ILE A 271 6.54 -2.84 -3.55
C ILE A 271 7.91 -3.45 -3.88
N GLU A 272 8.26 -3.60 -5.16
CA GLU A 272 9.57 -4.10 -5.58
C GLU A 272 10.71 -3.21 -5.06
N ASP A 273 10.55 -1.89 -5.11
CA ASP A 273 11.50 -0.93 -4.55
C ASP A 273 11.71 -1.16 -3.03
N LEU A 274 10.61 -1.34 -2.28
CA LEU A 274 10.66 -1.63 -0.84
C LEU A 274 11.32 -2.99 -0.54
N LEU A 275 11.01 -4.03 -1.32
CA LEU A 275 11.60 -5.36 -1.17
C LEU A 275 13.10 -5.37 -1.48
N ALA A 276 13.51 -4.61 -2.51
CA ALA A 276 14.92 -4.43 -2.85
C ALA A 276 15.69 -3.73 -1.73
N GLU A 277 15.11 -2.69 -1.13
CA GLU A 277 15.72 -2.01 0.00
C GLU A 277 15.79 -2.92 1.24
N ALA A 278 14.74 -3.69 1.50
CA ALA A 278 14.74 -4.68 2.57
C ALA A 278 15.85 -5.73 2.40
N ALA A 279 16.05 -6.21 1.16
CA ALA A 279 17.13 -7.13 0.83
C ALA A 279 18.52 -6.51 1.05
N ARG A 280 18.69 -5.23 0.72
CA ARG A 280 19.93 -4.48 0.96
C ARG A 280 20.26 -4.40 2.46
N ILE A 281 19.28 -4.04 3.29
CA ILE A 281 19.44 -3.93 4.75
C ILE A 281 19.78 -5.30 5.37
N ARG A 282 19.05 -6.36 4.99
CA ARG A 282 19.35 -7.74 5.44
C ARG A 282 20.77 -8.17 5.06
N GLY A 283 21.24 -7.79 3.87
CA GLY A 283 22.58 -8.08 3.38
C GLY A 283 23.70 -7.30 4.07
N GLY A 284 23.42 -6.54 5.13
CA GLY A 284 24.41 -5.75 5.84
C GLY A 284 24.76 -4.43 5.15
N GLY A 285 24.00 -4.00 4.13
CA GLY A 285 24.15 -2.68 3.55
C GLY A 285 23.86 -1.61 4.60
N ARG A 286 24.88 -0.84 4.98
CA ARG A 286 24.72 0.35 5.82
C ARG A 286 24.12 1.47 4.97
N ASP A 287 23.45 2.41 5.60
CA ASP A 287 23.06 3.67 4.95
C ASP A 287 24.35 4.44 4.65
N ASP A 288 24.98 4.11 3.52
CA ASP A 288 26.09 4.89 3.00
C ASP A 288 25.48 6.19 2.46
N ASP A 289 25.61 7.27 3.23
CA ASP A 289 25.17 8.63 2.89
C ASP A 289 25.99 9.27 1.74
N GLN A 290 26.48 8.45 0.82
CA GLN A 290 27.24 8.88 -0.35
C GLN A 290 26.57 8.42 -1.62
N GLY A 291 25.79 9.32 -2.20
CA GLY A 291 25.35 9.21 -3.58
C GLY A 291 26.56 9.08 -4.51
N ARG A 292 26.71 7.94 -5.16
CA ARG A 292 27.37 7.84 -6.47
C ARG A 292 27.04 6.53 -7.20
N ASN A 293 26.68 6.70 -8.48
CA ASN A 293 26.58 5.70 -9.56
C ASN A 293 25.38 4.73 -9.58
N GLY A 294 24.16 5.25 -9.48
CA GLY A 294 22.92 4.47 -9.67
C GLY A 294 22.62 4.04 -11.12
N ASN A 295 23.07 4.78 -12.13
CA ASN A 295 22.49 4.64 -13.48
C ASN A 295 22.90 3.35 -14.23
N GLU A 296 24.10 2.82 -14.03
CA GLU A 296 24.57 1.64 -14.78
C GLU A 296 24.19 0.31 -14.12
N VAL A 297 24.20 0.27 -12.77
CA VAL A 297 23.75 -0.88 -11.98
C VAL A 297 22.23 -1.05 -12.06
N GLU A 298 21.48 0.07 -12.10
CA GLU A 298 20.02 0.06 -12.22
C GLU A 298 19.55 -0.47 -13.58
N LYS A 299 20.24 -0.12 -14.68
CA LYS A 299 19.88 -0.61 -16.01
C LYS A 299 20.04 -2.12 -16.12
N ARG A 300 21.15 -2.68 -15.61
CA ARG A 300 21.40 -4.14 -15.60
C ARG A 300 20.39 -4.89 -14.73
N LYS A 301 20.04 -4.37 -13.54
CA LYS A 301 19.04 -5.00 -12.65
C LYS A 301 17.63 -4.99 -13.23
N VAL A 302 17.21 -3.91 -13.89
CA VAL A 302 15.88 -3.81 -14.52
C VAL A 302 15.75 -4.75 -15.72
N GLU A 303 16.83 -4.94 -16.49
CA GLU A 303 16.87 -5.90 -17.60
C GLU A 303 16.78 -7.35 -17.09
N ASP A 304 17.54 -7.71 -16.05
CA ASP A 304 17.52 -9.04 -15.44
C ASP A 304 16.15 -9.40 -14.82
N ILE A 305 15.50 -8.44 -14.14
CA ILE A 305 14.14 -8.64 -13.58
C ILE A 305 13.11 -8.83 -14.70
N LYS A 306 13.18 -8.05 -15.79
CA LYS A 306 12.27 -8.21 -16.94
C LYS A 306 12.44 -9.57 -17.60
N GLU A 307 13.67 -10.06 -17.73
CA GLU A 307 13.96 -11.39 -18.27
C GLU A 307 13.46 -12.51 -17.36
N ARG A 308 13.65 -12.39 -16.04
CA ARG A 308 13.14 -13.34 -15.04
C ARG A 308 11.62 -13.48 -15.12
N TRP A 309 10.88 -12.38 -15.27
CA TRP A 309 9.42 -12.40 -15.42
C TRP A 309 8.95 -12.89 -16.79
N ARG A 310 9.68 -12.57 -17.89
CA ARG A 310 9.40 -13.13 -19.23
C ARG A 310 9.54 -14.64 -19.24
N SER A 311 10.60 -15.17 -18.63
CA SER A 311 10.84 -16.62 -18.52
C SER A 311 9.74 -17.33 -17.72
N ARG A 312 9.26 -16.72 -16.63
CA ARG A 312 8.14 -17.27 -15.83
C ARG A 312 6.81 -17.28 -16.60
N ARG A 313 6.50 -16.24 -17.38
CA ARG A 313 5.29 -16.22 -18.23
C ARG A 313 5.37 -17.18 -19.43
N SER A 314 6.56 -17.40 -19.98
CA SER A 314 6.79 -18.37 -21.06
C SER A 314 6.61 -19.81 -20.57
N ASN A 315 7.15 -20.14 -19.39
CA ASN A 315 7.02 -21.49 -18.83
C ASN A 315 5.60 -21.82 -18.35
N GLY A 316 4.84 -20.82 -17.90
CA GLY A 316 3.41 -21.00 -17.58
C GLY A 316 2.52 -21.34 -18.78
N ARG A 317 2.94 -20.98 -20.01
CA ARG A 317 2.21 -21.31 -21.26
C ARG A 317 2.61 -22.67 -21.85
N ARG A 318 3.71 -23.28 -21.42
CA ARG A 318 4.16 -24.60 -21.92
C ARG A 318 3.47 -25.78 -21.24
N PHE A 319 2.75 -25.56 -20.13
CA PHE A 319 2.06 -26.63 -19.40
C PHE A 319 0.64 -26.95 -19.88
N THR A 320 0.11 -26.28 -20.91
CA THR A 320 -1.24 -26.55 -21.43
C THR A 320 -1.29 -27.35 -22.75
N ASN A 321 -0.16 -27.75 -23.35
CA ASN A 321 -0.13 -28.52 -24.60
C ASN A 321 0.61 -29.87 -24.52
N ARG A 322 0.53 -30.56 -23.37
CA ARG A 322 0.79 -32.00 -23.31
C ARG A 322 -0.37 -32.72 -22.62
N ARG A 323 -1.45 -32.93 -23.38
CA ARG A 323 -2.30 -34.12 -23.22
C ARG A 323 -2.12 -34.99 -24.45
N LYS A 324 -1.70 -36.23 -24.18
CA LYS A 324 -1.81 -37.45 -25.01
C LYS A 324 -3.17 -37.43 -25.74
N ILE A 325 -3.30 -37.82 -27.00
CA ILE A 325 -2.89 -39.07 -27.67
C ILE A 325 -2.41 -38.77 -29.08
#